data_AF-A0A7W1IUZ4-F1
#
_entry.id   AF-A0A7W1IUZ4-F1
#
_cell.length_a   1.000
_cell.length_b   1.000
_cell.length_c   1.000
_cell.angle_alpha   90.00
_cell.angle_beta   90.00
_cell.angle_gamma   90.00
#
_symmetry.space_group_name_H-M   'P 1'
#
loop_
_entity.id
_entity.type
_entity.pdbx_description
1 polymer ?
#
loop_
_entity_poly.entity_id
_entity_poly.type
_entity_poly.pdbx_seq_one_letter_code
_entity_poly.pdbx_strand_id
1 'polypeptide(L)'
;GRDYEKRFSVGTGFLIGEGLIASALHVQTKAEEMLGKFEKPTSKIVAWKKFETGEVTQFPIEIAVSDDKSDLAIYRFDPNILRENPKFSAIKPLILAESLPPLGEEVVSVAYYGAYEFPFNSIGNVAMIDKNEDIFSDLTLMPGNSGAPVFDLETGEVLGVTTDVLDLGNATVRYGIAKRAAKLYELLRKL
;
A
#
# COMPACT_ATOMS: atom_id res chain seq x y z
N GLY A 1 -17.47 25.94 -20.67
CA GLY A 1 -16.14 25.78 -20.07
C GLY A 1 -15.87 24.29 -20.01
N ARG A 2 -14.72 23.82 -20.47
CA ARG A 2 -14.42 22.38 -20.45
C ARG A 2 -14.18 21.96 -19.00
N ASP A 3 -15.10 21.18 -18.45
CA ASP A 3 -14.87 20.47 -17.19
C ASP A 3 -13.61 19.61 -17.37
N TYR A 4 -12.59 19.89 -16.57
CA TYR A 4 -11.42 19.02 -16.49
C TYR A 4 -11.85 17.75 -15.76
N GLU A 5 -12.05 16.66 -16.50
CA GLU A 5 -12.36 15.36 -15.92
C GLU A 5 -11.16 14.89 -15.08
N LYS A 6 -11.28 14.98 -13.75
CA LYS A 6 -10.27 14.45 -12.81
C LYS A 6 -10.52 12.98 -12.61
N ARG A 7 -9.51 12.15 -12.89
CA ARG A 7 -9.48 10.72 -12.53
C ARG A 7 -8.40 10.47 -11.51
N PHE A 8 -8.65 9.50 -10.63
CA PHE A 8 -7.71 9.08 -9.61
C PHE A 8 -7.62 7.56 -9.59
N SER A 9 -6.42 7.06 -9.37
CA SER A 9 -6.18 5.70 -8.88
C SER A 9 -5.83 5.84 -7.39
N VAL A 10 -6.41 5.01 -6.54
CA VAL A 10 -6.16 5.06 -5.10
C VAL A 10 -5.76 3.68 -4.60
N GLY A 11 -4.79 3.68 -3.71
CA GLY A 11 -4.31 2.54 -2.96
C GLY A 11 -3.98 2.97 -1.54
N THR A 12 -3.52 2.02 -0.75
CA THR A 12 -3.01 2.21 0.60
C THR A 12 -1.49 2.15 0.55
N GLY A 13 -0.81 2.94 1.38
CA GLY A 13 0.61 2.79 1.62
C GLY A 13 0.93 3.04 3.09
N PHE A 14 2.13 2.65 3.50
CA PHE A 14 2.58 2.77 4.88
C PHE A 14 4.07 3.13 4.97
N LEU A 15 4.45 3.79 6.07
CA LEU A 15 5.83 4.23 6.28
C LEU A 15 6.73 3.05 6.66
N ILE A 16 7.88 2.94 5.99
CA ILE A 16 8.90 1.90 6.21
C ILE A 16 10.28 2.48 6.54
N GLY A 17 10.40 3.80 6.58
CA GLY A 17 11.60 4.52 6.95
C GLY A 17 11.33 6.02 7.01
N GLU A 18 12.38 6.81 7.24
CA GLU A 18 12.27 8.27 7.23
C GLU A 18 11.83 8.78 5.86
N GLY A 19 10.56 9.18 5.76
CA GLY A 19 10.01 9.70 4.52
C GLY A 19 9.79 8.67 3.42
N LEU A 20 9.88 7.36 3.71
CA LEU A 20 9.71 6.27 2.73
C LEU A 20 8.39 5.55 2.94
N ILE A 21 7.62 5.40 1.86
CA ILE A 21 6.32 4.70 1.85
C ILE A 21 6.42 3.45 0.98
N ALA A 22 5.99 2.30 1.49
CA ALA A 22 5.72 1.11 0.69
C ALA A 22 4.26 1.10 0.20
N SER A 23 4.04 0.65 -1.04
CA SER A 23 2.71 0.41 -1.61
C SER A 23 2.81 -0.57 -2.80
N ALA A 24 1.66 -1.02 -3.32
CA ALA A 24 1.58 -1.75 -4.57
C ALA A 24 1.86 -0.82 -5.75
N LEU A 25 2.68 -1.26 -6.70
CA LEU A 25 3.09 -0.48 -7.87
C LEU A 25 1.91 -0.26 -8.82
N HIS A 26 1.02 -1.24 -8.98
CA HIS A 26 -0.07 -1.16 -9.94
C HIS A 26 -1.04 -0.01 -9.66
N VAL A 27 -1.05 0.54 -8.44
CA VAL A 27 -1.83 1.73 -8.09
C VAL A 27 -1.40 2.89 -8.97
N GLN A 28 -0.08 3.08 -9.15
CA GLN A 28 0.48 4.09 -10.02
C GLN A 28 0.33 3.72 -11.50
N THR A 29 0.64 2.49 -11.91
CA THR A 29 0.59 2.12 -13.34
C THR A 29 -0.83 2.21 -13.90
N LYS A 30 -1.86 1.85 -13.11
CA LYS A 30 -3.28 2.12 -13.47
C LYS A 30 -3.54 3.62 -13.67
N ALA A 31 -2.92 4.49 -12.88
CA ALA A 31 -3.04 5.94 -13.09
C ALA A 31 -2.39 6.35 -14.42
N GLU A 32 -1.21 5.84 -14.73
CA GLU A 32 -0.50 6.11 -15.99
C GLU A 32 -1.27 5.63 -17.22
N GLU A 33 -1.87 4.44 -17.16
CA GLU A 33 -2.77 3.93 -18.20
C GLU A 33 -3.98 4.83 -18.43
N MET A 34 -4.53 5.42 -17.36
CA MET A 34 -5.61 6.41 -17.48
C MET A 34 -5.14 7.70 -18.14
N LEU A 35 -3.90 8.16 -17.87
CA LEU A 35 -3.34 9.38 -18.47
C LEU A 35 -3.21 9.28 -19.99
N GLY A 36 -2.90 8.09 -20.52
CA GLY A 36 -2.80 7.84 -21.96
C GLY A 36 -4.10 8.11 -22.75
N LYS A 37 -5.23 8.32 -22.05
CA LYS A 37 -6.54 8.64 -22.65
C LYS A 37 -6.79 10.15 -22.80
N PHE A 38 -5.90 11.01 -22.31
CA PHE A 38 -6.07 12.46 -22.34
C PHE A 38 -5.12 13.12 -23.36
N GLU A 39 -5.58 14.16 -24.07
CA GLU A 39 -4.76 14.88 -25.07
C GLU A 39 -3.60 15.68 -24.45
N LYS A 40 -3.76 16.17 -23.22
CA LYS A 40 -2.76 16.95 -22.48
C LYS A 40 -2.76 16.57 -20.99
N PRO A 41 -2.28 15.36 -20.64
CA PRO A 41 -2.35 14.87 -19.28
C PRO A 41 -1.39 15.66 -18.38
N THR A 42 -1.85 15.96 -17.17
CA THR A 42 -0.99 16.31 -16.04
C THR A 42 -1.28 15.35 -14.91
N SER A 43 -0.27 14.92 -14.18
CA SER A 43 -0.41 13.99 -13.06
C SER A 43 0.44 14.42 -11.88
N LYS A 44 0.01 13.97 -10.70
CA LYS A 44 0.74 14.09 -9.45
C LYS A 44 0.49 12.83 -8.64
N ILE A 45 1.50 12.34 -7.94
CA ILE A 45 1.34 11.29 -6.94
C ILE A 45 1.35 11.99 -5.58
N VAL A 46 0.36 11.68 -4.74
CA VAL A 46 0.21 12.31 -3.42
C VAL A 46 -0.10 11.25 -2.38
N ALA A 47 0.51 11.38 -1.20
CA ALA A 47 0.11 10.67 0.00
C ALA A 47 -0.91 11.53 0.77
N TRP A 48 -2.01 10.92 1.21
CA TRP A 48 -3.01 11.60 2.03
C TRP A 48 -2.75 11.28 3.49
N LYS A 49 -2.74 12.30 4.34
CA LYS A 49 -2.66 12.12 5.79
C LYS A 49 -3.85 12.79 6.45
N LYS A 50 -4.57 12.02 7.26
CA LYS A 50 -5.53 12.54 8.22
C LYS A 50 -4.83 12.84 9.55
N PHE A 51 -5.10 14.00 10.11
CA PHE A 51 -4.64 14.40 11.45
C PHE A 51 -5.74 14.15 12.48
N GLU A 52 -5.37 14.08 13.77
CA GLU A 52 -6.33 13.91 14.88
C GLU A 52 -7.39 15.01 14.91
N THR A 53 -7.07 16.19 14.39
CA THR A 53 -7.99 17.33 14.22
C THR A 53 -9.08 17.09 13.17
N GLY A 54 -9.01 15.98 12.41
CA GLY A 54 -9.88 15.68 11.28
C GLY A 54 -9.41 16.29 9.96
N GLU A 55 -8.39 17.15 9.98
CA GLU A 55 -7.80 17.74 8.77
C GLU A 55 -7.16 16.66 7.89
N VAL A 56 -7.39 16.72 6.58
CA VAL A 56 -6.77 15.85 5.58
C VAL A 56 -5.86 16.70 4.70
N THR A 57 -4.58 16.36 4.67
CA THR A 57 -3.57 17.05 3.88
C THR A 57 -3.00 16.10 2.83
N GLN A 58 -2.75 16.63 1.64
CA GLN A 58 -2.09 15.92 0.55
C GLN A 58 -0.63 16.36 0.45
N PHE A 59 0.27 15.39 0.46
CA PHE A 59 1.70 15.62 0.33
C PHE A 59 2.20 14.99 -0.97
N PRO A 60 2.87 15.74 -1.86
CA PRO A 60 3.46 15.14 -3.05
C PRO A 60 4.54 14.13 -2.67
N ILE A 61 4.55 13.03 -3.40
CA ILE A 61 5.53 11.95 -3.29
C ILE A 61 6.01 11.58 -4.69
N GLU A 62 7.19 10.98 -4.76
CA GLU A 62 7.73 10.43 -6.00
C GLU A 62 8.17 8.98 -5.79
N ILE A 63 8.24 8.22 -6.89
CA ILE A 63 8.77 6.85 -6.85
C ILE A 63 10.28 6.91 -6.60
N ALA A 64 10.74 6.22 -5.56
CA ALA A 64 12.15 6.10 -5.23
C ALA A 64 12.75 4.86 -5.90
N VAL A 65 12.05 3.73 -5.80
CA VAL A 65 12.39 2.46 -6.48
C VAL A 65 11.14 1.60 -6.64
N SER A 66 11.08 0.77 -7.67
CA SER A 66 10.01 -0.22 -7.86
C SER A 66 10.54 -1.56 -8.34
N ASP A 67 9.69 -2.57 -8.28
CA ASP A 67 9.89 -3.88 -8.88
C ASP A 67 8.58 -4.41 -9.49
N ASP A 68 8.49 -4.36 -10.82
CA ASP A 68 7.31 -4.80 -11.57
C ASP A 68 6.98 -6.29 -11.36
N LYS A 69 7.99 -7.11 -11.03
CA LYS A 69 7.78 -8.56 -10.83
C LYS A 69 7.04 -8.87 -9.54
N SER A 70 7.33 -8.13 -8.48
CA SER A 70 6.62 -8.24 -7.22
C SER A 70 5.44 -7.28 -7.12
N ASP A 71 5.25 -6.36 -8.07
CA ASP A 71 4.23 -5.31 -7.99
C ASP A 71 4.39 -4.44 -6.74
N LEU A 72 5.64 -4.16 -6.36
CA LEU A 72 5.98 -3.34 -5.20
C LEU A 72 6.66 -2.04 -5.62
N ALA A 73 6.35 -0.96 -4.91
CA ALA A 73 7.03 0.32 -5.06
C ALA A 73 7.33 0.94 -3.69
N ILE A 74 8.47 1.62 -3.62
CA ILE A 74 8.84 2.51 -2.54
C ILE A 74 8.77 3.93 -3.06
N TYR A 75 7.99 4.76 -2.39
CA TYR A 75 7.84 6.18 -2.64
C TYR A 75 8.62 6.98 -1.59
N ARG A 76 8.99 8.21 -1.93
CA ARG A 76 9.62 9.14 -0.99
C ARG A 76 8.96 10.50 -0.99
N PHE A 77 8.96 11.14 0.17
CA PHE A 77 8.67 12.57 0.30
C PHE A 77 9.88 13.42 -0.06
N ASP A 78 9.63 14.65 -0.51
CA ASP A 78 10.65 15.69 -0.49
C ASP A 78 11.09 15.96 0.97
N PRO A 79 12.39 15.91 1.31
CA PRO A 79 12.89 16.22 2.64
C PRO A 79 12.46 17.62 3.17
N ASN A 80 12.22 18.59 2.31
CA ASN A 80 11.69 19.91 2.69
C ASN A 80 10.28 19.79 3.28
N ILE A 81 9.42 18.97 2.67
CA ILE A 81 8.04 18.75 3.14
C ILE A 81 8.05 18.15 4.55
N LEU A 82 8.93 17.18 4.80
CA LEU A 82 9.05 16.57 6.12
C LEU A 82 9.54 17.58 7.17
N ARG A 83 10.49 18.44 6.81
CA ARG A 83 11.01 19.50 7.70
C ARG A 83 9.95 20.56 8.04
N GLU A 84 9.16 20.96 7.05
CA GLU A 84 8.10 21.96 7.22
C GLU A 84 6.86 21.40 7.93
N ASN A 85 6.72 20.07 7.98
CA ASN A 85 5.57 19.38 8.58
C ASN A 85 6.03 18.40 9.68
N PRO A 86 6.50 18.89 10.84
CA PRO A 86 7.05 18.03 11.89
C PRO A 86 6.04 17.07 12.53
N LYS A 87 4.73 17.32 12.37
CA LYS A 87 3.68 16.35 12.75
C LYS A 87 3.70 15.09 11.87
N PHE A 88 4.32 15.15 10.69
CA PHE A 88 4.54 14.01 9.80
C PHE A 88 5.77 13.21 10.22
N SER A 89 6.86 13.88 10.64
CA SER A 89 8.09 13.21 11.09
C SER A 89 7.91 12.45 12.42
N ALA A 90 6.85 12.71 13.17
CA ALA A 90 6.51 11.97 14.38
C ALA A 90 5.90 10.57 14.12
N ILE A 91 5.52 10.24 12.87
CA ILE A 91 4.96 8.93 12.56
C ILE A 91 6.09 7.90 12.56
N LYS A 92 6.00 6.92 13.45
CA LYS A 92 6.97 5.82 13.51
C LYS A 92 6.82 4.93 12.28
N PRO A 93 7.91 4.66 11.54
CA PRO A 93 7.90 3.63 10.51
C PRO A 93 7.49 2.28 11.08
N LEU A 94 6.80 1.48 10.27
CA LEU A 94 6.46 0.11 10.61
C LEU A 94 7.69 -0.80 10.45
N ILE A 95 7.77 -1.80 11.31
CA ILE A 95 8.82 -2.82 11.28
C ILE A 95 8.39 -3.90 10.30
N LEU A 96 9.29 -4.31 9.41
CA LEU A 96 9.03 -5.36 8.44
C LEU A 96 9.50 -6.70 9.00
N ALA A 97 8.67 -7.72 8.90
CA ALA A 97 9.04 -9.07 9.29
C ALA A 97 10.07 -9.65 8.31
N GLU A 98 11.11 -10.28 8.83
CA GLU A 98 12.06 -11.01 8.01
C GLU A 98 11.55 -12.40 7.65
N SER A 99 10.84 -13.09 8.54
CA SER A 99 10.34 -14.44 8.35
C SER A 99 8.96 -14.50 7.68
N LEU A 100 8.63 -15.66 7.13
CA LEU A 100 7.25 -15.96 6.74
C LEU A 100 6.42 -16.30 7.98
N PRO A 101 5.14 -15.93 8.02
CA PRO A 101 4.23 -16.38 9.07
C PRO A 101 3.93 -17.88 8.94
N PRO A 102 3.54 -18.58 10.01
CA PRO A 102 3.03 -19.94 9.90
C PRO A 102 1.64 -19.96 9.23
N LEU A 103 1.25 -21.12 8.71
CA LEU A 103 -0.12 -21.33 8.22
C LEU A 103 -1.10 -21.30 9.41
N GLY A 104 -2.24 -20.63 9.22
CA GLY A 104 -3.24 -20.43 10.25
C GLY A 104 -2.95 -19.28 11.23
N GLU A 105 -1.84 -18.56 11.05
CA GLU A 105 -1.51 -17.38 11.87
C GLU A 105 -2.55 -16.29 11.70
N GLU A 106 -2.94 -15.64 12.81
CA GLU A 106 -3.87 -14.52 12.77
C GLU A 106 -3.17 -13.26 12.25
N VAL A 107 -3.79 -12.63 11.26
CA VAL A 107 -3.26 -11.44 10.62
C VAL A 107 -4.29 -10.34 10.58
N VAL A 108 -3.82 -9.09 10.58
CA VAL A 108 -4.66 -7.91 10.45
C VAL A 108 -4.17 -7.03 9.31
N SER A 109 -5.07 -6.40 8.58
CA SER A 109 -4.73 -5.35 7.62
C SER A 109 -5.47 -4.06 7.96
N VAL A 110 -4.75 -2.94 7.86
CA VAL A 110 -5.30 -1.58 8.01
C VAL A 110 -5.16 -0.89 6.66
N ALA A 111 -6.29 -0.57 6.04
CA ALA A 111 -6.32 -0.13 4.65
C ALA A 111 -7.39 0.93 4.39
N TYR A 112 -7.35 1.60 3.24
CA TYR A 112 -8.37 2.54 2.82
C TYR A 112 -9.23 1.96 1.70
N TYR A 113 -10.54 2.19 1.76
CA TYR A 113 -11.46 1.86 0.68
C TYR A 113 -11.58 3.04 -0.28
N GLY A 114 -11.32 2.84 -1.57
CA GLY A 114 -11.43 3.90 -2.58
C GLY A 114 -10.77 5.22 -2.13
N ALA A 115 -11.49 6.33 -2.29
CA ALA A 115 -11.06 7.65 -1.82
C ALA A 115 -11.65 8.04 -0.44
N TYR A 116 -12.13 7.07 0.34
CA TYR A 116 -12.68 7.34 1.67
C TYR A 116 -11.56 7.67 2.66
N GLU A 117 -11.82 8.64 3.54
CA GLU A 117 -10.84 9.18 4.51
C GLU A 117 -10.93 8.51 5.88
N PHE A 118 -11.39 7.26 5.94
CA PHE A 118 -11.38 6.46 7.15
C PHE A 118 -10.79 5.07 6.86
N PRO A 119 -9.96 4.54 7.77
CA PRO A 119 -9.39 3.22 7.59
C PRO A 119 -10.45 2.14 7.78
N PHE A 120 -10.28 1.05 7.05
CA PHE A 120 -10.95 -0.22 7.20
C PHE A 120 -9.94 -1.22 7.77
N ASN A 121 -10.32 -1.86 8.87
CA ASN A 121 -9.51 -2.88 9.52
C ASN A 121 -10.15 -4.24 9.27
N SER A 122 -9.32 -5.21 8.90
CA SER A 122 -9.76 -6.57 8.57
C SER A 122 -8.87 -7.55 9.32
N ILE A 123 -9.45 -8.54 9.99
CA ILE A 123 -8.74 -9.63 10.67
C ILE A 123 -9.06 -10.92 9.94
N GLY A 124 -8.06 -11.77 9.76
CA GLY A 124 -8.14 -13.05 9.09
C GLY A 124 -6.98 -13.94 9.48
N ASN A 125 -6.74 -14.98 8.71
CA ASN A 125 -5.69 -15.96 8.91
C ASN A 125 -4.85 -16.13 7.64
N VAL A 126 -3.61 -16.57 7.81
CA VAL A 126 -2.78 -17.07 6.70
C VAL A 126 -3.35 -18.40 6.22
N ALA A 127 -3.98 -18.39 5.05
CA ALA A 127 -4.61 -19.56 4.45
C ALA A 127 -3.61 -20.43 3.67
N MET A 128 -2.64 -19.81 3.00
CA MET A 128 -1.65 -20.51 2.18
C MET A 128 -0.41 -19.63 1.98
N ILE A 129 0.74 -20.28 1.77
CA ILE A 129 1.96 -19.64 1.27
C ILE A 129 2.36 -20.38 0.01
N ASP A 130 2.54 -19.65 -1.09
CA ASP A 130 2.92 -20.27 -2.36
C ASP A 130 4.44 -20.44 -2.51
N LYS A 131 4.86 -21.03 -3.62
CA LYS A 131 6.29 -21.27 -3.93
C LYS A 131 7.11 -19.97 -4.14
N ASN A 132 6.46 -18.84 -4.38
CA ASN A 132 7.09 -17.54 -4.54
C ASN A 132 7.13 -16.76 -3.21
N GLU A 133 6.71 -17.43 -2.12
CA GLU A 133 6.56 -16.86 -0.78
C GLU A 133 5.49 -15.77 -0.72
N ASP A 134 4.50 -15.81 -1.62
CA ASP A 134 3.32 -14.95 -1.54
C ASP A 134 2.38 -15.49 -0.45
N ILE A 135 1.87 -14.58 0.36
CA ILE A 135 1.00 -14.87 1.50
C ILE A 135 -0.45 -14.74 1.02
N PHE A 136 -1.20 -15.83 1.13
CA PHE A 136 -2.62 -15.88 0.87
C PHE A 136 -3.36 -15.86 2.20
N SER A 137 -4.32 -14.95 2.34
CA SER A 137 -5.10 -14.77 3.56
C SER A 137 -6.59 -14.70 3.25
N ASP A 138 -7.43 -15.01 4.22
CA ASP A 138 -8.89 -14.80 4.13
C ASP A 138 -9.32 -13.38 4.58
N LEU A 139 -8.36 -12.44 4.63
CA LEU A 139 -8.62 -11.03 4.88
C LEU A 139 -9.67 -10.51 3.90
N THR A 140 -10.69 -9.83 4.43
CA THR A 140 -11.63 -9.07 3.60
C THR A 140 -10.89 -7.89 2.99
N LEU A 141 -10.77 -7.90 1.65
CA LEU A 141 -10.13 -6.85 0.87
C LEU A 141 -11.11 -6.24 -0.14
N MET A 142 -10.98 -4.94 -0.32
CA MET A 142 -11.82 -4.10 -1.16
C MET A 142 -10.96 -3.19 -2.05
N PRO A 143 -11.51 -2.67 -3.16
CA PRO A 143 -10.81 -1.68 -3.98
C PRO A 143 -10.21 -0.53 -3.16
N GLY A 144 -8.92 -0.24 -3.35
CA GLY A 144 -8.16 0.73 -2.55
C GLY A 144 -7.26 0.10 -1.49
N ASN A 145 -7.45 -1.17 -1.15
CA ASN A 145 -6.57 -1.88 -0.21
C ASN A 145 -5.24 -2.34 -0.84
N SER A 146 -5.08 -2.22 -2.16
CA SER A 146 -3.79 -2.45 -2.82
C SER A 146 -2.70 -1.57 -2.19
N GLY A 147 -1.61 -2.21 -1.75
CA GLY A 147 -0.49 -1.59 -1.05
C GLY A 147 -0.62 -1.57 0.48
N ALA A 148 -1.74 -2.06 1.03
CA ALA A 148 -1.92 -2.13 2.47
C ALA A 148 -0.93 -3.10 3.13
N PRO A 149 -0.47 -2.80 4.36
CA PRO A 149 0.28 -3.75 5.16
C PRO A 149 -0.63 -4.88 5.63
N VAL A 150 -0.08 -6.09 5.65
CA VAL A 150 -0.59 -7.24 6.39
C VAL A 150 0.31 -7.41 7.61
N PHE A 151 -0.27 -7.32 8.79
CA PHE A 151 0.43 -7.39 10.06
C PHE A 151 0.27 -8.77 10.70
N ASP A 152 1.33 -9.19 11.36
CA ASP A 152 1.26 -10.19 12.41
C ASP A 152 0.54 -9.59 13.63
N LEU A 153 -0.50 -10.27 14.12
CA LEU A 153 -1.35 -9.71 15.17
C LEU A 153 -0.64 -9.66 16.54
N GLU A 154 0.30 -10.58 16.80
CA GLU A 154 1.01 -10.69 18.07
C GLU A 154 2.15 -9.67 18.16
N THR A 155 2.96 -9.56 17.12
CA THR A 155 4.18 -8.74 17.10
C THR A 155 3.95 -7.34 16.56
N GLY A 156 2.92 -7.15 15.73
CA GLY A 156 2.67 -5.90 15.01
C GLY A 156 3.65 -5.64 13.86
N GLU A 157 4.50 -6.62 13.49
CA GLU A 157 5.37 -6.53 12.33
C GLU A 157 4.58 -6.70 11.03
N VAL A 158 5.04 -6.05 9.96
CA VAL A 158 4.44 -6.18 8.63
C VAL A 158 4.97 -7.47 8.00
N LEU A 159 4.08 -8.44 7.81
CA LEU A 159 4.36 -9.71 7.13
C LEU A 159 4.38 -9.57 5.61
N GLY A 160 3.57 -8.66 5.07
CA GLY A 160 3.49 -8.44 3.63
C GLY A 160 2.75 -7.20 3.19
N VAL A 161 2.74 -6.98 1.87
CA VAL A 161 2.04 -5.88 1.18
C VAL A 161 0.97 -6.47 0.28
N THR A 162 -0.29 -6.12 0.50
CA THR A 162 -1.41 -6.56 -0.33
C THR A 162 -1.23 -6.07 -1.77
N THR A 163 -1.20 -6.98 -2.75
CA THR A 163 -1.08 -6.62 -4.17
C THR A 163 -2.24 -7.10 -5.00
N ASP A 164 -2.93 -8.17 -4.60
CA ASP A 164 -3.99 -8.75 -5.43
C ASP A 164 -5.01 -9.55 -4.61
N VAL A 165 -6.04 -10.06 -5.27
CA VAL A 165 -7.04 -10.96 -4.72
C VAL A 165 -7.20 -12.15 -5.66
N LEU A 166 -7.06 -13.36 -5.12
CA LEU A 166 -7.45 -14.58 -5.84
C LEU A 166 -8.97 -14.72 -5.81
N ASP A 167 -9.61 -14.53 -6.95
CA ASP A 167 -11.03 -14.86 -7.18
C ASP A 167 -11.14 -16.22 -7.87
N LEU A 168 -11.69 -17.21 -7.17
CA LEU A 168 -11.83 -18.58 -7.69
C LEU A 168 -13.11 -18.77 -8.54
N GLY A 169 -13.74 -17.67 -8.99
CA GLY A 169 -14.94 -17.71 -9.81
C GLY A 169 -16.23 -17.94 -9.02
N ASN A 170 -16.14 -17.97 -7.68
CA ASN A 170 -17.29 -17.84 -6.79
C ASN A 170 -17.19 -16.48 -6.10
N ALA A 171 -18.27 -15.69 -6.09
CA ALA A 171 -18.23 -14.33 -5.54
C ALA A 171 -18.06 -14.29 -4.00
N THR A 172 -17.87 -15.44 -3.36
CA THR A 172 -17.93 -15.62 -1.90
C THR A 172 -16.58 -15.99 -1.30
N VAL A 173 -15.69 -16.69 -2.03
CA VAL A 173 -14.37 -17.09 -1.55
C VAL A 173 -13.31 -16.30 -2.31
N ARG A 174 -12.71 -15.35 -1.60
CA ARG A 174 -11.63 -14.51 -2.09
C ARG A 174 -10.48 -14.59 -1.12
N TYR A 175 -9.29 -14.87 -1.63
CA TYR A 175 -8.07 -14.83 -0.82
C TYR A 175 -7.30 -13.56 -1.16
N GLY A 176 -6.98 -12.77 -0.15
CA GLY A 176 -6.04 -11.67 -0.30
C GLY A 176 -4.64 -12.19 -0.54
N ILE A 177 -3.97 -11.64 -1.56
CA ILE A 177 -2.58 -11.95 -1.89
C ILE A 177 -1.71 -10.79 -1.43
N ALA A 178 -0.75 -11.10 -0.57
CA ALA A 178 0.27 -10.17 -0.13
C ALA A 178 1.67 -10.68 -0.49
N LYS A 179 2.52 -9.77 -0.96
CA LYS A 179 3.94 -10.06 -1.16
C LYS A 179 4.67 -9.97 0.17
N ARG A 180 5.50 -10.97 0.48
CA ARG A 180 6.32 -10.99 1.71
C ARG A 180 7.07 -9.67 1.90
N ALA A 181 7.03 -9.14 3.11
CA ALA A 181 7.66 -7.87 3.46
C ALA A 181 9.17 -7.87 3.26
N ALA A 182 9.84 -9.01 3.39
CA ALA A 182 11.27 -9.16 3.11
C ALA A 182 11.67 -8.68 1.69
N LYS A 183 10.78 -8.73 0.70
CA LYS A 183 11.02 -8.18 -0.65
C LYS A 183 11.23 -6.66 -0.61
N LEU A 184 10.62 -5.94 0.33
CA LEU A 184 10.86 -4.51 0.50
C LEU A 184 12.31 -4.22 0.95
N TYR A 185 12.93 -5.09 1.76
CA TYR A 185 14.36 -4.96 2.09
C TYR A 185 15.23 -5.11 0.84
N GLU A 186 14.86 -6.00 -0.08
CA GLU A 186 15.57 -6.16 -1.36
C GLU A 186 15.44 -4.91 -2.24
N LEU A 187 14.27 -4.26 -2.24
CA LEU A 187 14.07 -2.98 -2.94
C LEU A 187 14.86 -1.85 -2.27
N LEU A 188 14.83 -1.75 -0.93
CA LEU A 188 15.55 -0.73 -0.17
C LEU A 188 17.06 -0.76 -0.45
N ARG A 189 17.65 -1.93 -0.69
CA ARG A 189 19.07 -2.09 -1.05
C ARG A 189 19.46 -1.50 -2.41
N LYS A 190 18.48 -1.13 -3.24
CA LYS A 190 18.69 -0.50 -4.56
C LYS A 190 18.63 1.03 -4.52
N LEU A 191 18.23 1.62 -3.39
CA LEU A 191 18.24 3.07 -3.15
C LEU A 191 19.66 3.55 -2.80
#